data_AF-A0A661F7M7-F1
#
_entry.id   AF-A0A661F7M7-F1
#
_cell.length_a   1.000
_cell.length_b   1.000
_cell.length_c   1.000
_cell.angle_alpha   90.00
_cell.angle_beta   90.00
_cell.angle_gamma   90.00
#
_symmetry.space_group_name_H-M   'P 1'
#
loop_
_entity.id
_entity.type
_entity.pdbx_description
1 polymer ?
#
loop_
_entity_poly.entity_id
_entity_poly.type
_entity_poly.pdbx_seq_one_letter_code
_entity_poly.pdbx_strand_id
1 'polypeptide(L)'
;MVVWFTAKTSTDFKEKNALKIVDETIRSLVLGHLANYNNDPKKAFADGVTVYHKDGITPIKRVRLLQSKTTEEKLKGSKFGVRNSSGEIFKWMAYGNMHHVEIVQNRVTKKYKGEFVTMMQASHRAKGIQSHLNPIGGKQQIIRVDHGEKWQFVMALHINDLVSVAFVSGEREFYRIQKLDAGSNRFVLRKNTASTLKNKQEELYVGISGDSIERHGLMLHKMNVIGIFSDDQAGN
;
A
#
# COMPACT_ATOMS: atom_id res chain seq x y z
N MET A 1 8.28 -2.72 -20.81
CA MET A 1 9.06 -2.96 -19.58
C MET A 1 8.35 -4.00 -18.72
N VAL A 2 9.10 -4.95 -18.13
CA VAL A 2 8.55 -6.14 -17.48
C VAL A 2 8.81 -6.10 -15.99
N VAL A 3 7.76 -6.14 -15.17
CA VAL A 3 7.92 -6.36 -13.72
C VAL A 3 7.94 -7.86 -13.50
N TRP A 4 8.97 -8.33 -12.83
CA TRP A 4 9.10 -9.73 -12.45
C TRP A 4 9.31 -9.87 -10.95
N PHE A 5 8.89 -11.02 -10.42
CA PHE A 5 9.17 -11.43 -9.05
C PHE A 5 9.81 -12.81 -9.06
N THR A 6 10.51 -13.14 -7.98
CA THR A 6 11.13 -14.46 -7.84
C THR A 6 10.16 -15.39 -7.13
N ALA A 7 9.83 -16.52 -7.74
CA ALA A 7 9.04 -17.58 -7.14
C ALA A 7 9.90 -18.82 -6.92
N LYS A 8 9.58 -19.61 -5.89
CA LYS A 8 10.17 -20.93 -5.67
C LYS A 8 9.43 -21.95 -6.57
N THR A 9 10.17 -22.85 -7.21
CA THR A 9 9.60 -24.07 -7.80
C THR A 9 9.28 -25.02 -6.65
N SER A 10 8.00 -25.20 -6.34
CA SER A 10 7.51 -25.98 -5.21
C SER A 10 6.21 -26.69 -5.56
N THR A 11 5.66 -27.46 -4.62
CA THR A 11 4.43 -28.24 -4.77
C THR A 11 3.17 -27.42 -5.14
N ASP A 12 3.22 -26.09 -5.03
CA ASP A 12 2.16 -25.16 -5.44
C ASP A 12 2.44 -24.49 -6.81
N PHE A 13 3.58 -24.80 -7.44
CA PHE A 13 4.04 -24.18 -8.66
C PHE A 13 3.41 -24.83 -9.90
N LYS A 14 2.22 -24.33 -10.27
CA LYS A 14 1.40 -24.85 -11.39
C LYS A 14 1.90 -24.41 -12.76
N GLU A 15 1.43 -25.08 -13.82
CA GLU A 15 1.69 -24.73 -15.23
C GLU A 15 1.43 -23.24 -15.54
N LYS A 16 0.33 -22.67 -15.03
CA LYS A 16 0.02 -21.23 -15.18
C LYS A 16 1.11 -20.29 -14.65
N ASN A 17 1.90 -20.75 -13.68
CA ASN A 17 3.05 -20.01 -13.14
C ASN A 17 4.27 -20.21 -14.04
N ALA A 18 4.49 -21.43 -14.53
CA ALA A 18 5.57 -21.75 -15.46
C ALA A 18 5.47 -20.96 -16.77
N LEU A 19 4.26 -20.80 -17.33
CA LEU A 19 4.01 -19.96 -18.51
C LEU A 19 4.44 -18.50 -18.35
N LYS A 20 4.53 -18.00 -17.11
CA LYS A 20 4.93 -16.63 -16.80
C LYS A 20 6.44 -16.49 -16.59
N ILE A 21 7.23 -17.56 -16.68
CA ILE A 21 8.68 -17.48 -16.52
C ILE A 21 9.26 -16.58 -17.62
N VAL A 22 10.13 -15.64 -17.21
CA VAL A 22 10.73 -14.63 -18.10
C VAL A 22 11.77 -15.23 -19.03
N ASP A 23 12.59 -16.14 -18.53
CA ASP A 23 13.61 -16.84 -19.31
C ASP A 23 12.98 -17.97 -20.10
N GLU A 24 13.07 -17.91 -21.43
CA GLU A 24 12.39 -18.86 -22.31
C GLU A 24 12.95 -20.27 -22.22
N THR A 25 14.26 -20.41 -21.98
CA THR A 25 14.92 -21.72 -21.84
C THR A 25 14.45 -22.38 -20.56
N ILE A 26 14.48 -21.64 -19.45
CA ILE A 26 13.99 -22.11 -18.15
C ILE A 26 12.50 -22.42 -18.21
N ARG A 27 11.71 -21.59 -18.90
CA ARG A 27 10.27 -21.82 -19.09
C ARG A 27 10.01 -23.17 -19.74
N SER A 28 10.69 -23.47 -20.85
CA SER A 28 10.53 -24.75 -21.55
C SER A 28 10.94 -25.95 -20.70
N LEU A 29 12.06 -25.85 -19.97
CA LEU A 29 12.51 -26.91 -19.06
C LEU A 29 11.49 -27.18 -17.95
N VAL A 30 10.97 -26.14 -17.31
CA VAL A 30 10.01 -26.29 -16.20
C VAL A 30 8.65 -26.80 -16.71
N LEU A 31 8.20 -26.37 -17.89
CA LEU A 31 6.98 -26.89 -18.52
C LEU A 31 7.12 -28.37 -18.92
N GLY A 32 8.24 -28.74 -19.55
CA GLY A 32 8.51 -30.13 -19.89
C GLY A 32 8.61 -31.02 -18.65
N HIS A 33 9.27 -30.53 -17.60
CA HIS A 33 9.32 -31.22 -16.32
C HIS A 33 7.92 -31.44 -15.73
N LEU A 34 7.07 -30.41 -15.69
CA LEU A 34 5.67 -30.55 -15.23
C LEU A 34 4.88 -31.57 -16.08
N ALA A 35 5.04 -31.54 -17.41
CA ALA A 35 4.37 -32.47 -18.31
C ALA A 35 4.76 -33.94 -18.02
N ASN A 36 6.03 -34.21 -17.72
CA ASN A 36 6.51 -35.56 -17.34
C ASN A 36 5.83 -36.13 -16.08
N TYR A 37 5.25 -35.27 -15.25
CA TYR A 37 4.52 -35.64 -14.04
C TYR A 37 3.00 -35.36 -14.18
N ASN A 38 2.45 -35.42 -15.40
CA ASN A 38 1.03 -35.18 -15.68
C ASN A 38 0.51 -33.83 -15.16
N ASN A 39 1.37 -32.80 -15.18
CA ASN A 39 1.10 -31.46 -14.64
C ASN A 39 0.73 -31.43 -13.15
N ASP A 40 1.12 -32.46 -12.38
CA ASP A 40 0.95 -32.51 -10.92
C ASP A 40 2.18 -31.90 -10.21
N PRO A 41 2.10 -30.65 -9.71
CA PRO A 41 3.23 -30.00 -9.07
C PRO A 41 3.64 -30.67 -7.75
N LYS A 42 2.72 -31.40 -7.08
CA LYS A 42 3.06 -32.12 -5.84
C LYS A 42 4.02 -33.26 -6.11
N LYS A 43 3.92 -33.89 -7.29
CA LYS A 43 4.84 -34.95 -7.74
C LYS A 43 6.08 -34.37 -8.40
N ALA A 44 5.91 -33.38 -9.28
CA ALA A 44 7.00 -32.77 -10.04
C ALA A 44 8.02 -32.06 -9.14
N PHE A 45 7.61 -31.57 -7.97
CA PHE A 45 8.47 -30.85 -7.03
C PHE A 45 8.46 -31.48 -5.63
N ALA A 46 8.25 -32.80 -5.54
CA ALA A 46 8.40 -33.56 -4.30
C ALA A 46 9.86 -33.60 -3.84
N ASP A 47 10.09 -33.95 -2.58
CA ASP A 47 11.43 -34.19 -2.08
C ASP A 47 12.13 -35.30 -2.89
N GLY A 48 13.36 -35.03 -3.34
CA GLY A 48 14.12 -35.93 -4.23
C GLY A 48 13.86 -35.73 -5.72
N VAL A 49 12.83 -34.98 -6.12
CA VAL A 49 12.57 -34.65 -7.54
C VAL A 49 13.08 -33.24 -7.85
N THR A 50 14.04 -33.14 -8.77
CA THR A 50 14.69 -31.87 -9.13
C THR A 50 14.64 -31.61 -10.63
N VAL A 51 14.20 -30.41 -11.01
CA VAL A 51 14.37 -29.89 -12.36
C VAL A 51 15.76 -29.25 -12.49
N TYR A 52 16.53 -29.69 -13.47
CA TYR A 52 17.88 -29.20 -13.73
C TYR A 52 17.91 -28.23 -14.91
N HIS A 53 18.93 -27.38 -14.93
CA HIS A 53 19.26 -26.53 -16.06
C HIS A 53 19.82 -27.36 -17.23
N LYS A 54 20.07 -26.72 -18.38
CA LYS A 54 20.59 -27.39 -19.60
C LYS A 54 21.95 -28.09 -19.41
N ASP A 55 22.67 -27.75 -18.35
CA ASP A 55 23.94 -28.36 -17.95
C ASP A 55 23.76 -29.70 -17.20
N GLY A 56 22.52 -30.07 -16.83
CA GLY A 56 22.18 -31.29 -16.11
C GLY A 56 22.60 -31.32 -14.63
N ILE A 57 23.24 -30.26 -14.11
CA ILE A 57 23.83 -30.25 -12.77
C ILE A 57 23.21 -29.13 -11.91
N THR A 58 22.89 -27.98 -12.51
CA THR A 58 22.41 -26.81 -11.77
C THR A 58 20.92 -26.94 -11.46
N PRO A 59 20.49 -27.04 -10.18
CA PRO A 59 19.08 -27.15 -9.83
C PRO A 59 18.33 -25.84 -10.04
N ILE A 60 17.18 -25.88 -10.72
CA ILE A 60 16.30 -24.71 -10.87
C ILE A 60 15.34 -24.65 -9.67
N LYS A 61 15.78 -24.01 -8.58
CA LYS A 61 14.99 -23.86 -7.33
C LYS A 61 14.10 -22.63 -7.32
N ARG A 62 14.45 -21.60 -8.09
CA ARG A 62 13.75 -20.31 -8.13
C ARG A 62 13.79 -19.75 -9.54
N VAL A 63 12.70 -19.13 -9.93
CA VAL A 63 12.52 -18.58 -11.28
C VAL A 63 11.92 -17.19 -11.23
N ARG A 64 12.21 -16.37 -12.24
CA ARG A 64 11.64 -15.03 -12.41
C ARG A 64 10.33 -15.13 -13.18
N LEU A 65 9.23 -14.71 -12.57
CA LEU A 65 7.90 -14.71 -13.20
C LEU A 65 7.49 -13.29 -13.53
N LEU A 66 6.93 -13.10 -14.72
CA LEU A 66 6.25 -11.88 -15.13
C LEU A 66 5.04 -11.64 -14.21
N GLN A 67 5.09 -10.55 -13.44
CA GLN A 67 4.04 -10.17 -12.49
C GLN A 67 2.85 -9.52 -13.21
N SER A 68 3.13 -8.61 -14.14
CA SER A 68 2.11 -7.94 -14.96
C SER A 68 2.73 -7.33 -16.21
N LYS A 69 1.92 -7.18 -17.26
CA LYS A 69 2.20 -6.27 -18.38
C LYS A 69 1.80 -4.87 -17.92
N THR A 70 2.78 -4.03 -17.59
CA THR A 70 2.54 -2.63 -17.19
C THR A 70 3.48 -1.70 -17.95
N THR A 71 3.09 -0.44 -18.11
CA THR A 71 3.95 0.57 -18.72
C THR A 71 4.89 1.19 -17.69
N GLU A 72 5.93 1.85 -18.18
CA GLU A 72 6.87 2.58 -17.34
C GLU A 72 6.22 3.79 -16.67
N GLU A 73 5.32 4.51 -17.34
CA GLU A 73 4.64 5.64 -16.71
C GLU A 73 3.79 5.18 -15.51
N LYS A 74 3.06 4.07 -15.66
CA LYS A 74 2.25 3.49 -14.56
C LYS A 74 3.11 3.10 -13.37
N LEU A 75 4.34 2.62 -13.62
CA LEU A 75 5.26 2.26 -12.55
C LEU A 75 5.89 3.47 -11.89
N LYS A 76 6.33 4.47 -12.65
CA LYS A 76 6.85 5.73 -12.11
C LYS A 76 5.85 6.38 -11.15
N GLY A 77 4.55 6.33 -11.46
CA GLY A 77 3.51 6.88 -10.59
C GLY A 77 3.21 6.08 -9.33
N SER A 78 3.52 4.78 -9.28
CA SER A 78 3.05 3.88 -8.20
C SER A 78 4.17 3.13 -7.45
N LYS A 79 5.40 3.17 -7.96
CA LYS A 79 6.55 2.43 -7.44
C LYS A 79 7.84 3.26 -7.53
N PHE A 80 8.78 2.92 -6.65
CA PHE A 80 10.13 3.46 -6.67
C PHE A 80 11.02 2.66 -7.62
N GLY A 81 11.63 3.34 -8.59
CA GLY A 81 12.61 2.76 -9.50
C GLY A 81 14.01 2.83 -8.92
N VAL A 82 14.54 1.69 -8.49
CA VAL A 82 15.94 1.55 -8.04
C VAL A 82 16.85 1.61 -9.26
N ARG A 83 17.83 2.51 -9.20
CA ARG A 83 18.79 2.75 -10.27
C ARG A 83 20.11 2.02 -10.02
N ASN A 84 20.73 1.52 -11.07
CA ASN A 84 22.07 0.95 -11.04
C ASN A 84 23.13 2.07 -11.07
N SER A 85 24.41 1.70 -11.14
CA SER A 85 25.52 2.65 -11.22
C SER A 85 25.50 3.51 -12.50
N SER A 86 24.93 3.04 -13.61
CA SER A 86 24.74 3.83 -14.84
C SER A 86 23.51 4.76 -14.78
N GLY A 87 22.74 4.73 -13.69
CA GLY A 87 21.53 5.54 -13.51
C GLY A 87 20.26 4.94 -14.11
N GLU A 88 20.32 3.75 -14.71
CA GLU A 88 19.17 3.08 -15.32
C GLU A 88 18.35 2.33 -14.27
N ILE A 89 17.01 2.33 -14.42
CA ILE A 89 16.13 1.63 -13.49
C ILE A 89 16.20 0.12 -13.77
N PHE A 90 16.74 -0.64 -12.82
CA PHE A 90 16.85 -2.10 -12.94
C PHE A 90 15.83 -2.85 -12.09
N LYS A 91 15.19 -2.19 -11.13
CA LYS A 91 14.20 -2.81 -10.22
C LYS A 91 13.15 -1.82 -9.76
N TRP A 92 11.89 -2.25 -9.74
CA TRP A 92 10.77 -1.48 -9.19
C TRP A 92 10.39 -2.02 -7.81
N MET A 93 10.30 -1.15 -6.82
CA MET A 93 9.86 -1.48 -5.45
C MET A 93 8.58 -0.73 -5.11
N ALA A 94 7.65 -1.37 -4.41
CA ALA A 94 6.49 -0.66 -3.88
C ALA A 94 6.95 0.40 -2.87
N TYR A 95 6.24 1.52 -2.79
CA TYR A 95 6.49 2.55 -1.78
C TYR A 95 6.25 2.06 -0.34
N GLY A 96 5.60 0.91 -0.18
CA GLY A 96 5.36 0.26 1.11
C GLY A 96 4.25 0.98 1.87
N ASN A 97 4.62 1.66 2.94
CA ASN A 97 3.68 2.19 3.93
C ASN A 97 3.15 3.58 3.55
N MET A 98 1.87 3.80 3.82
CA MET A 98 1.26 5.12 3.83
C MET A 98 1.66 5.84 5.12
N HIS A 99 2.12 7.08 5.00
CA HIS A 99 2.44 7.93 6.14
C HIS A 99 1.16 8.55 6.72
N HIS A 100 0.32 9.11 5.86
CA HIS A 100 -0.94 9.74 6.23
C HIS A 100 -1.86 9.84 5.00
N VAL A 101 -3.10 10.27 5.23
CA VAL A 101 -4.02 10.70 4.18
C VAL A 101 -4.45 12.14 4.43
N GLU A 102 -4.39 12.98 3.40
CA GLU A 102 -4.93 14.33 3.41
C GLU A 102 -6.38 14.25 2.85
N ILE A 103 -7.37 14.51 3.69
CA ILE A 103 -8.78 14.57 3.26
C ILE A 103 -9.06 15.97 2.75
N VAL A 104 -9.52 16.08 1.51
CA VAL A 104 -9.87 17.34 0.88
C VAL A 104 -11.27 17.31 0.32
N GLN A 105 -11.92 18.47 0.32
CA GLN A 105 -13.26 18.66 -0.21
C GLN A 105 -13.24 19.64 -1.38
N ASN A 106 -13.98 19.34 -2.43
CA ASN A 106 -14.16 20.26 -3.54
C ASN A 106 -15.08 21.41 -3.11
N ARG A 107 -14.66 22.66 -3.31
CA ARG A 107 -15.40 23.83 -2.83
C ARG A 107 -16.79 23.98 -3.46
N VAL A 108 -16.93 23.58 -4.73
CA VAL A 108 -18.16 23.71 -5.54
C VAL A 108 -19.05 22.47 -5.39
N THR A 109 -18.53 21.30 -5.72
CA THR A 109 -19.32 20.05 -5.77
C THR A 109 -19.51 19.40 -4.40
N LYS A 110 -18.82 19.88 -3.37
CA LYS A 110 -18.77 19.31 -2.01
C LYS A 110 -18.28 17.85 -1.92
N LYS A 111 -17.81 17.28 -3.03
CA LYS A 111 -17.23 15.93 -3.07
C LYS A 111 -15.90 15.87 -2.32
N TYR A 112 -15.67 14.76 -1.63
CA TYR A 112 -14.44 14.48 -0.89
C TYR A 112 -13.51 13.55 -1.68
N LYS A 113 -12.21 13.64 -1.43
CA LYS A 113 -11.22 12.64 -1.83
C LYS A 113 -10.09 12.56 -0.80
N GLY A 114 -9.42 11.41 -0.74
CA GLY A 114 -8.18 11.24 0.02
C GLY A 114 -6.95 11.34 -0.87
N GLU A 115 -6.02 12.21 -0.51
CA GLU A 115 -4.67 12.23 -1.07
C GLU A 115 -3.76 11.42 -0.14
N PHE A 116 -3.49 10.17 -0.51
CA PHE A 116 -2.68 9.26 0.30
C PHE A 116 -1.20 9.53 0.10
N VAL A 117 -0.50 9.87 1.17
CA VAL A 117 0.91 10.23 1.14
C VAL A 117 1.74 9.05 1.62
N THR A 118 2.68 8.60 0.79
CA THR A 118 3.60 7.52 1.15
C THR A 118 4.70 8.00 2.09
N MET A 119 5.31 7.10 2.86
CA MET A 119 6.50 7.43 3.68
C MET A 119 7.63 8.04 2.84
N MET A 120 7.81 7.56 1.61
CA MET A 120 8.83 8.08 0.71
C MET A 120 8.51 9.50 0.26
N GLN A 121 7.26 9.78 -0.07
CA GLN A 121 6.83 11.14 -0.42
C GLN A 121 7.00 12.10 0.76
N ALA A 122 6.58 11.71 1.97
CA ALA A 122 6.78 12.50 3.19
C ALA A 122 8.27 12.81 3.43
N SER A 123 9.14 11.80 3.27
CA SER A 123 10.60 11.95 3.38
C SER A 123 11.16 12.92 2.33
N HIS A 124 10.72 12.81 1.07
CA HIS A 124 11.15 13.70 0.00
C HIS A 124 10.72 15.15 0.23
N ARG A 125 9.51 15.38 0.78
CA ARG A 125 9.04 16.71 1.20
C ARG A 125 9.92 17.24 2.34
N ALA A 126 10.10 16.47 3.41
CA ALA A 126 10.85 16.89 4.60
C ALA A 126 12.34 17.18 4.31
N LYS A 127 12.97 16.37 3.45
CA LYS A 127 14.40 16.50 3.08
C LYS A 127 14.63 17.42 1.89
N GLY A 128 13.58 17.76 1.14
CA GLY A 128 13.67 18.57 -0.07
C GLY A 128 14.28 17.86 -1.27
N ILE A 129 14.15 16.54 -1.35
CA ILE A 129 14.66 15.74 -2.46
C ILE A 129 13.74 15.94 -3.68
N GLN A 130 14.25 16.58 -4.72
CA GLN A 130 13.51 16.77 -5.96
C GLN A 130 13.24 15.42 -6.65
N SER A 131 11.97 15.12 -6.92
CA SER A 131 11.53 13.93 -7.63
C SER A 131 10.09 14.09 -8.11
N HIS A 132 9.51 13.10 -8.79
CA HIS A 132 8.07 13.14 -9.08
C HIS A 132 7.16 13.17 -7.83
N LEU A 133 7.68 12.78 -6.64
CA LEU A 133 6.95 12.85 -5.36
C LEU A 133 7.06 14.24 -4.70
N ASN A 134 8.10 14.99 -5.06
CA ASN A 134 8.32 16.39 -4.66
C ASN A 134 8.90 17.15 -5.89
N PRO A 135 8.05 17.58 -6.84
CA PRO A 135 8.50 18.14 -8.11
C PRO A 135 9.24 19.48 -7.98
N ILE A 136 8.83 20.30 -7.01
CA ILE A 136 9.40 21.63 -6.77
C ILE A 136 10.87 21.50 -6.33
N GLY A 137 11.21 20.44 -5.59
CA GLY A 137 12.50 20.35 -4.90
C GLY A 137 12.57 21.32 -3.73
N GLY A 138 13.41 21.04 -2.73
CA GLY A 138 13.47 21.84 -1.50
C GLY A 138 12.44 21.43 -0.44
N LYS A 139 12.73 21.82 0.81
CA LYS A 139 11.98 21.37 2.00
C LYS A 139 10.56 21.91 1.97
N GLN A 140 9.60 21.03 2.25
CA GLN A 140 8.18 21.33 2.29
C GLN A 140 7.54 20.74 3.55
N GLN A 141 6.37 21.26 3.91
CA GLN A 141 5.55 20.63 4.93
C GLN A 141 5.19 19.21 4.51
N ILE A 142 5.25 18.28 5.47
CA ILE A 142 4.91 16.88 5.21
C ILE A 142 3.44 16.76 4.82
N ILE A 143 2.56 17.46 5.55
CA ILE A 143 1.14 17.58 5.25
C ILE A 143 0.96 18.80 4.35
N ARG A 144 0.35 18.60 3.18
CA ARG A 144 -0.03 19.72 2.31
C ARG A 144 -1.39 20.24 2.75
N VAL A 145 -1.48 21.56 2.95
CA VAL A 145 -2.73 22.25 3.30
C VAL A 145 -3.30 23.01 2.10
N ASP A 146 -2.43 23.48 1.20
CA ASP A 146 -2.83 24.12 -0.05
C ASP A 146 -2.99 23.08 -1.17
N HIS A 147 -4.23 22.88 -1.63
CA HIS A 147 -4.59 22.01 -2.73
C HIS A 147 -5.11 22.78 -3.96
N GLY A 148 -4.75 24.06 -4.06
CA GLY A 148 -5.19 24.98 -5.08
C GLY A 148 -6.62 25.48 -4.85
N GLU A 149 -7.11 26.30 -5.78
CA GLU A 149 -8.37 27.05 -5.60
C GLU A 149 -9.60 26.13 -5.49
N LYS A 150 -9.59 24.98 -6.17
CA LYS A 150 -10.77 24.10 -6.27
C LYS A 150 -10.99 23.22 -5.04
N TRP A 151 -9.95 22.98 -4.25
CA TRP A 151 -9.97 22.00 -3.16
C TRP A 151 -9.59 22.67 -1.84
N GLN A 152 -10.41 22.43 -0.82
CA GLN A 152 -10.10 22.86 0.54
C GLN A 152 -9.64 21.67 1.36
N PHE A 153 -8.58 21.88 2.14
CA PHE A 153 -8.13 20.92 3.13
C PHE A 153 -9.16 20.80 4.25
N VAL A 154 -9.46 19.56 4.65
CA VAL A 154 -10.40 19.26 5.74
C VAL A 154 -9.63 18.79 6.95
N MET A 155 -8.82 17.75 6.80
CA MET A 155 -7.96 17.21 7.85
C MET A 155 -6.90 16.28 7.26
N ALA A 156 -5.87 15.98 8.06
CA ALA A 156 -4.92 14.91 7.77
C ALA A 156 -5.01 13.85 8.85
N LEU A 157 -4.99 12.57 8.46
CA LEU A 157 -5.10 11.44 9.36
C LEU A 157 -3.88 10.53 9.24
N HIS A 158 -3.24 10.27 10.38
CA HIS A 158 -2.14 9.32 10.56
C HIS A 158 -2.64 8.06 11.25
N ILE A 159 -1.90 6.96 11.10
CA ILE A 159 -2.14 5.76 11.91
C ILE A 159 -1.95 6.13 13.40
N ASN A 160 -2.86 5.64 14.23
CA ASN A 160 -3.04 5.90 15.65
C ASN A 160 -3.58 7.28 16.04
N ASP A 161 -3.91 8.16 15.08
CA ASP A 161 -4.64 9.39 15.41
C ASP A 161 -5.98 9.03 16.08
N LEU A 162 -6.30 9.75 17.16
CA LEU A 162 -7.55 9.58 17.90
C LEU A 162 -8.65 10.38 17.23
N VAL A 163 -9.75 9.72 16.89
CA VAL A 163 -10.92 10.34 16.28
C VAL A 163 -12.17 9.95 17.04
N SER A 164 -13.20 10.80 17.04
CA SER A 164 -14.53 10.39 17.46
C SER A 164 -15.49 10.36 16.29
N VAL A 165 -16.44 9.41 16.36
CA VAL A 165 -17.47 9.17 15.35
C VAL A 165 -18.83 9.39 16.00
N ALA A 166 -19.67 10.20 15.36
CA ALA A 166 -21.06 10.39 15.75
C ALA A 166 -21.92 9.21 15.30
N PHE A 167 -22.81 8.76 16.17
CA PHE A 167 -23.85 7.79 15.87
C PHE A 167 -25.23 8.44 15.83
N VAL A 168 -26.18 7.78 15.18
CA VAL A 168 -27.58 8.26 15.08
C VAL A 168 -28.24 8.41 16.45
N SER A 169 -27.77 7.68 17.46
CA SER A 169 -28.20 7.82 18.86
C SER A 169 -27.81 9.16 19.50
N GLY A 170 -26.98 9.97 18.85
CA GLY A 170 -26.42 11.21 19.40
C GLY A 170 -25.13 11.01 20.21
N GLU A 171 -24.76 9.76 20.50
CA GLU A 171 -23.51 9.43 21.19
C GLU A 171 -22.31 9.53 20.24
N ARG A 172 -21.14 9.84 20.83
CA ARG A 172 -19.85 9.80 20.13
C ARG A 172 -18.99 8.71 20.74
N GLU A 173 -18.52 7.78 19.91
CA GLU A 173 -17.51 6.81 20.34
C GLU A 173 -16.12 7.20 19.83
N PHE A 174 -15.09 6.85 20.60
CA PHE A 174 -13.71 7.11 20.29
C PHE A 174 -13.01 5.92 19.61
N TYR A 175 -12.33 6.22 18.53
CA TYR A 175 -11.58 5.30 17.70
C TYR A 175 -10.17 5.82 17.45
N ARG A 176 -9.25 4.93 17.13
CA ARG A 176 -7.97 5.30 16.52
C ARG A 176 -7.93 4.88 15.05
N ILE A 177 -7.22 5.62 14.22
CA ILE A 177 -6.93 5.20 12.85
C ILE A 177 -6.04 3.96 12.91
N GLN A 178 -6.48 2.86 12.34
CA GLN A 178 -5.70 1.61 12.32
C GLN A 178 -4.96 1.42 10.99
N LYS A 179 -5.63 1.69 9.87
CA LYS A 179 -5.10 1.43 8.52
C LYS A 179 -5.57 2.50 7.55
N LEU A 180 -4.70 2.80 6.58
CA LEU A 180 -4.99 3.65 5.44
C LEU A 180 -5.01 2.78 4.17
N ASP A 181 -6.14 2.75 3.46
CA ASP A 181 -6.37 1.90 2.28
C ASP A 181 -6.62 2.78 1.06
N ALA A 182 -5.52 3.18 0.42
CA ALA A 182 -5.53 4.00 -0.79
C ALA A 182 -6.26 3.33 -1.96
N GLY A 183 -6.14 2.00 -2.09
CA GLY A 183 -6.75 1.24 -3.19
C GLY A 183 -8.28 1.30 -3.17
N SER A 184 -8.86 1.43 -1.98
CA SER A 184 -10.31 1.53 -1.80
C SER A 184 -10.76 2.94 -1.37
N ASN A 185 -9.87 3.95 -1.42
CA ASN A 185 -10.10 5.33 -0.98
C ASN A 185 -10.81 5.41 0.40
N ARG A 186 -10.27 4.69 1.39
CA ARG A 186 -10.86 4.56 2.73
C ARG A 186 -9.80 4.44 3.82
N PHE A 187 -10.25 4.54 5.06
CA PHE A 187 -9.44 4.17 6.23
C PHE A 187 -10.24 3.27 7.17
N VAL A 188 -9.52 2.54 8.01
CA VAL A 188 -10.10 1.63 9.00
C VAL A 188 -9.85 2.20 10.37
N LEU A 189 -10.93 2.41 11.10
CA LEU A 189 -10.96 2.82 12.49
C LEU A 189 -11.00 1.59 13.39
N ARG A 190 -10.46 1.71 14.59
CA ARG A 190 -10.63 0.71 15.64
C ARG A 190 -11.00 1.37 16.97
N LYS A 191 -11.94 0.79 17.72
CA LYS A 191 -12.30 1.30 19.06
C LYS A 191 -11.04 1.56 19.88
N ASN A 192 -10.94 2.73 20.51
CA ASN A 192 -9.70 3.11 21.20
C ASN A 192 -9.37 2.17 22.37
N THR A 193 -10.39 1.58 22.98
CA THR A 193 -10.27 0.59 24.08
C THR A 193 -9.90 -0.82 23.63
N ALA A 194 -9.88 -1.09 22.31
CA ALA A 194 -9.57 -2.41 21.79
C ALA A 194 -8.11 -2.81 22.09
N SER A 195 -7.94 -3.95 22.75
CA SER A 195 -6.63 -4.51 23.12
C SER A 195 -6.03 -5.44 22.07
N THR A 196 -6.85 -6.03 21.18
CA THR A 196 -6.39 -6.99 20.18
C THR A 196 -6.61 -6.50 18.75
N LEU A 197 -5.81 -7.03 17.81
CA LEU A 197 -5.94 -6.65 16.41
C LEU A 197 -6.83 -7.55 15.55
N LYS A 198 -7.41 -8.60 16.13
CA LYS A 198 -8.09 -9.67 15.38
C LYS A 198 -9.63 -9.56 15.43
N ASN A 199 -10.17 -8.82 16.40
CA ASN A 199 -11.60 -8.66 16.55
C ASN A 199 -12.15 -7.67 15.50
N LYS A 200 -12.84 -8.19 14.49
CA LYS A 200 -13.37 -7.37 13.39
C LYS A 200 -14.57 -6.52 13.83
N GLN A 201 -15.26 -6.91 14.90
CA GLN A 201 -16.39 -6.19 15.46
C GLN A 201 -15.97 -4.84 16.08
N GLU A 202 -14.69 -4.68 16.37
CA GLU A 202 -14.10 -3.41 16.86
C GLU A 202 -13.59 -2.52 15.72
N GLU A 203 -13.67 -2.98 14.46
CA GLU A 203 -13.29 -2.21 13.28
C GLU A 203 -14.48 -1.46 12.68
N LEU A 204 -14.24 -0.24 12.22
CA LEU A 204 -15.18 0.54 11.43
C LEU A 204 -14.49 1.01 10.14
N TYR A 205 -15.06 0.65 9.00
CA TYR A 205 -14.54 1.01 7.68
C TYR A 205 -15.19 2.33 7.25
N VAL A 206 -14.38 3.35 7.00
CA VAL A 206 -14.88 4.67 6.60
C VAL A 206 -14.34 5.03 5.23
N GLY A 207 -15.25 5.14 4.24
CA GLY A 207 -14.92 5.62 2.91
C GLY A 207 -14.68 7.13 2.92
N ILE A 208 -13.78 7.62 2.07
CA ILE A 208 -13.57 9.07 1.89
C ILE A 208 -14.55 9.56 0.83
N SER A 209 -15.84 9.60 1.19
CA SER A 209 -16.95 10.14 0.41
C SER A 209 -17.79 11.09 1.29
N GLY A 210 -18.57 11.98 0.67
CA GLY A 210 -19.44 12.92 1.40
C GLY A 210 -20.37 12.21 2.36
N ASP A 211 -21.17 11.28 1.84
CA ASP A 211 -22.10 10.47 2.63
C ASP A 211 -21.45 9.78 3.83
N SER A 212 -20.22 9.27 3.67
CA SER A 212 -19.54 8.54 4.74
C SER A 212 -18.92 9.49 5.77
N ILE A 213 -18.27 10.57 5.34
CA ILE A 213 -17.63 11.54 6.23
C ILE A 213 -18.69 12.31 7.03
N GLU A 214 -19.78 12.74 6.39
CA GLU A 214 -20.87 13.48 7.02
C GLU A 214 -21.67 12.58 7.96
N ARG A 215 -22.02 11.35 7.54
CA ARG A 215 -22.72 10.38 8.41
C ARG A 215 -21.95 10.09 9.70
N HIS A 216 -20.63 9.98 9.61
CA HIS A 216 -19.81 9.67 10.77
C HIS A 216 -19.42 10.89 11.60
N GLY A 217 -19.68 12.12 11.12
CA GLY A 217 -19.38 13.35 11.86
C GLY A 217 -17.98 13.36 12.48
N LEU A 218 -16.99 12.89 11.72
CA LEU A 218 -15.64 12.59 12.21
C LEU A 218 -14.94 13.83 12.75
N MET A 219 -14.37 13.70 13.95
CA MET A 219 -13.56 14.75 14.59
C MET A 219 -12.22 14.16 15.02
N LEU A 220 -11.14 14.82 14.65
CA LEU A 220 -9.78 14.51 15.10
C LEU A 220 -9.53 15.14 16.46
N HIS A 221 -8.95 14.38 17.38
CA HIS A 221 -8.63 14.82 18.74
C HIS A 221 -7.14 14.72 18.98
N LYS A 222 -6.57 15.73 19.63
CA LYS A 222 -5.22 15.65 20.19
C LYS A 222 -5.28 15.21 21.63
N MET A 223 -4.45 14.25 21.98
CA MET A 223 -4.37 13.71 23.33
C MET A 223 -2.91 13.68 23.75
N ASN A 224 -2.63 14.10 24.98
CA ASN A 224 -1.28 14.00 25.54
C ASN A 224 -0.96 12.57 26.00
N VAL A 225 0.27 12.34 26.47
CA VAL A 225 0.75 11.01 26.85
C VAL A 225 0.03 10.38 28.04
N ILE A 226 -0.69 11.15 28.85
CA ILE A 226 -1.46 10.67 30.01
C ILE A 226 -2.97 10.58 29.73
N GLY A 227 -3.40 10.80 28.49
CA GLY A 227 -4.79 10.59 28.09
C GLY A 227 -5.70 11.81 28.20
N ILE A 228 -5.15 13.02 28.38
CA ILE A 228 -5.94 14.26 28.47
C ILE A 228 -6.01 14.88 27.08
N PHE A 229 -7.23 15.26 26.66
CA PHE A 229 -7.45 15.98 25.42
C PHE A 229 -6.76 17.34 25.47
N SER A 230 -5.91 17.62 24.49
CA SER A 230 -5.25 18.93 24.36
C SER A 230 -6.19 20.01 23.82
N ASP A 231 -7.33 19.57 23.29
CA ASP A 231 -8.39 20.43 22.75
C ASP A 231 -9.43 20.79 23.84
N ASP A 232 -9.29 20.21 25.04
CA ASP A 232 -10.10 20.51 26.22
C ASP A 232 -9.62 21.83 26.85
N GLN A 233 -10.30 22.93 26.51
CA GLN A 233 -10.17 24.21 27.22
C GLN A 233 -10.93 24.11 28.56
N ALA A 234 -10.51 23.18 29.43
CA ALA A 234 -11.03 23.08 30.78
C ALA A 234 -9.90 23.46 31.76
N GLY A 235 -9.78 24.77 32.04
CA GLY A 235 -8.91 25.27 33.12
C GLY A 235 -8.17 26.57 32.81
N ASN A 236 -8.91 27.67 32.63
CA ASN A 236 -8.52 29.00 33.12
C ASN A 236 -9.63 29.49 34.05
#